data_AF-A0A843U1B1-F1
#
_entry.id   AF-A0A843U1B1-F1
#
_cell.length_a   1.000
_cell.length_b   1.000
_cell.length_c   1.000
_cell.angle_alpha   90.00
_cell.angle_beta   90.00
_cell.angle_gamma   90.00
#
_symmetry.space_group_name_H-M   'P 1'
#
loop_
_entity.id
_entity.type
_entity.pdbx_description
1 polymer ?
#
loop_
_entity_poly.entity_id
_entity_poly.type
_entity_poly.pdbx_seq_one_letter_code
_entity_poly.pdbx_strand_id
1 'polypeptide(L)'
;MYKMYKRDRERPAHLLPSRRQVENALGDLVPFANKLYHGNLKKPLGIATGLCILIQHVPKKNDGCYEAIYSFYFGDYGHLSVQGPYLTYEDFYVTVTGDFGVFAGAHDQAKL
;
A
#
# COMPACT_ATOMS: atom_id res chain seq x y z
N MET A 1 -8.23 4.94 -9.70
CA MET A 1 -6.98 5.71 -9.42
C MET A 1 -5.80 4.82 -9.77
N TYR A 2 -4.67 5.37 -10.21
CA TYR A 2 -3.43 4.60 -10.34
C TYR A 2 -2.43 4.93 -9.23
N LYS A 3 -1.93 3.90 -8.54
CA LYS A 3 -0.78 3.97 -7.64
C LYS A 3 0.48 3.72 -8.48
N MET A 4 1.37 4.70 -8.56
CA MET A 4 2.58 4.58 -9.35
C MET A 4 3.81 4.83 -8.50
N TYR A 5 4.74 3.88 -8.53
CA TYR A 5 6.06 4.06 -7.98
C TYR A 5 6.91 4.87 -8.96
N LYS A 6 7.31 6.08 -8.55
CA LYS A 6 8.35 6.85 -9.25
C LYS A 6 9.60 6.81 -8.37
N ARG A 7 10.77 6.51 -8.97
CA ARG A 7 12.08 6.47 -8.30
C ARG A 7 12.55 7.83 -7.73
N ASP A 8 11.71 8.86 -7.78
CA ASP A 8 11.98 10.21 -7.28
C ASP A 8 11.58 10.41 -5.81
N ARG A 9 11.01 9.38 -5.19
CA ARG A 9 10.86 9.26 -3.73
C ARG A 9 11.81 8.21 -3.22
N GLU A 10 12.30 8.37 -1.99
CA GLU A 10 13.13 7.37 -1.33
C GLU A 10 12.44 6.00 -1.44
N ARG A 11 13.23 4.96 -1.76
CA ARG A 11 12.72 3.59 -1.96
C ARG A 11 11.86 3.17 -0.77
N PRO A 12 10.93 2.20 -0.93
CA PRO A 12 10.32 1.57 0.24
C PRO A 12 11.45 1.15 1.17
N ALA A 13 11.40 1.60 2.42
CA ALA A 13 12.41 1.22 3.39
C ALA A 13 12.18 -0.26 3.68
N HIS A 14 13.14 -1.14 3.38
CA HIS A 14 13.05 -2.53 3.80
C HIS A 14 13.70 -2.63 5.17
N LEU A 15 12.87 -2.68 6.20
CA LEU A 15 13.31 -2.98 7.55
C LEU A 15 13.18 -4.50 7.73
N LEU A 16 14.32 -5.17 7.89
CA LEU A 16 14.42 -6.64 7.98
C LEU A 16 14.75 -7.08 9.44
N PRO A 17 13.83 -6.91 10.40
CA PRO A 17 14.05 -7.26 11.80
C PRO A 17 14.19 -8.78 12.01
N SER A 18 13.77 -9.60 11.04
CA SER A 18 13.70 -11.06 11.13
C SER A 18 15.06 -11.79 11.20
N ARG A 19 16.20 -11.08 11.12
CA ARG A 19 17.59 -11.60 11.17
C ARG A 19 17.96 -12.67 10.12
N ARG A 20 17.04 -13.09 9.24
CA ARG A 20 17.34 -13.96 8.10
C ARG A 20 17.82 -13.08 6.94
N GLN A 21 19.13 -13.10 6.66
CA GLN A 21 19.75 -12.19 5.69
C GLN A 21 19.57 -12.60 4.22
N VAL A 22 19.03 -13.79 3.94
CA VAL A 22 18.99 -14.37 2.57
C VAL A 22 17.59 -14.33 1.96
N GLU A 23 16.54 -14.33 2.78
CA GLU A 23 15.15 -14.42 2.31
C GLU A 23 14.23 -13.54 3.14
N ASN A 24 13.23 -12.98 2.47
CA ASN A 24 12.07 -12.33 3.07
C ASN A 24 11.41 -13.25 4.11
N ALA A 25 11.14 -12.75 5.32
CA ALA A 25 10.59 -13.53 6.41
C ALA A 25 9.45 -12.81 7.16
N LEU A 26 8.61 -13.60 7.83
CA LEU A 26 7.50 -13.09 8.64
C LEU A 26 7.95 -11.96 9.57
N GLY A 27 7.22 -10.84 9.52
CA GLY A 27 7.48 -9.66 10.32
C GLY A 27 8.41 -8.63 9.67
N ASP A 28 8.93 -8.89 8.47
CA ASP A 28 9.62 -7.86 7.70
C ASP A 28 8.68 -6.69 7.39
N LEU A 29 9.19 -5.48 7.58
CA LEU A 29 8.41 -4.25 7.51
C LEU A 29 8.81 -3.46 6.28
N VAL A 30 7.81 -3.02 5.52
CA VAL A 30 8.00 -2.22 4.30
C VAL A 30 7.17 -0.94 4.40
N PRO A 31 7.70 0.13 5.04
CA PRO A 31 7.14 1.46 4.88
C PRO A 31 7.23 1.90 3.42
N PHE A 32 6.17 2.53 2.91
CA PHE A 32 6.13 3.01 1.53
C PHE A 32 5.41 4.35 1.40
N ALA A 33 5.76 5.12 0.37
CA ALA A 33 5.08 6.35 -0.03
C ALA A 33 5.07 6.52 -1.56
N ASN A 34 3.95 6.21 -2.21
CA ASN A 34 3.80 6.26 -3.66
C ASN A 34 2.99 7.47 -4.12
N LYS A 35 3.20 7.91 -5.37
CA LYS A 35 2.39 8.96 -5.99
C LYS A 35 1.09 8.35 -6.54
N LEU A 36 0.00 9.08 -6.36
CA LEU A 36 -1.31 8.74 -6.90
C LEU A 36 -1.63 9.63 -8.08
N TYR A 37 -2.25 9.05 -9.09
CA TYR A 37 -2.66 9.75 -10.30
C TYR A 37 -4.14 9.50 -10.57
N HIS A 38 -4.77 10.48 -11.22
CA HIS A 38 -6.11 10.30 -11.78
C HIS A 38 -6.14 9.12 -12.75
N GLY A 39 -7.33 8.57 -13.00
CA GLY A 39 -7.53 7.42 -13.90
C GLY A 39 -7.06 7.66 -15.34
N ASN A 40 -6.88 8.92 -15.74
CA ASN A 40 -6.33 9.27 -17.06
C ASN A 40 -4.80 9.43 -17.09
N LEU A 41 -4.10 9.21 -15.97
CA LEU A 41 -2.65 9.32 -15.79
C LEU A 41 -2.02 10.70 -16.10
N LYS A 42 -2.83 11.71 -16.45
CA LYS A 42 -2.33 13.04 -16.87
C LYS A 42 -2.01 13.96 -15.70
N LYS A 43 -2.67 13.76 -14.56
CA LYS A 43 -2.55 14.65 -13.40
C LYS A 43 -2.22 13.88 -12.12
N PRO A 44 -1.26 14.34 -11.31
CA PRO A 44 -1.07 13.83 -9.97
C PRO A 44 -2.32 14.16 -9.14
N LEU A 45 -2.75 13.19 -8.34
CA LEU A 45 -3.91 13.28 -7.45
C LEU A 45 -3.50 13.39 -5.98
N GLY A 46 -2.37 12.78 -5.61
CA GLY A 46 -1.90 12.80 -4.23
C GLY A 46 -0.89 11.70 -3.92
N ILE A 47 -0.97 11.12 -2.72
CA ILE A 47 0.00 10.13 -2.23
C ILE A 47 -0.67 8.95 -1.51
N ALA A 48 -0.13 7.74 -1.69
CA ALA A 48 -0.47 6.60 -0.84
C ALA A 48 0.71 6.32 0.07
N THR A 49 0.49 6.33 1.39
CA THR A 49 1.56 6.12 2.37
C THR A 49 1.09 5.21 3.49
N GLY A 50 1.98 4.34 3.95
CA GLY A 50 1.71 3.43 5.04
C GLY A 50 2.75 2.33 5.15
N LEU A 51 2.32 1.19 5.68
CA LEU A 51 3.18 0.09 6.07
C LEU A 51 2.62 -1.23 5.54
N CYS A 52 3.50 -2.05 4.99
CA CYS A 52 3.22 -3.48 4.76
C CYS A 52 4.06 -4.33 5.72
N ILE A 53 3.45 -5.36 6.27
CA ILE A 53 4.08 -6.37 7.12
C ILE A 53 4.06 -7.68 6.35
N LEU A 54 5.23 -8.27 6.09
CA LEU A 54 5.30 -9.55 5.41
C LEU A 54 4.73 -10.64 6.31
N ILE A 55 3.71 -11.36 5.83
CA ILE A 55 3.09 -12.49 6.52
C ILE A 55 3.72 -13.80 6.06
N GLN A 56 3.95 -13.94 4.75
CA GLN A 56 4.51 -15.16 4.18
C GLN A 56 5.27 -14.86 2.90
N HIS A 57 6.52 -15.31 2.82
CA HIS A 57 7.22 -15.38 1.55
C HIS A 57 6.72 -16.59 0.75
N VAL A 58 6.47 -16.39 -0.55
CA VAL A 58 6.01 -17.43 -1.48
C VAL A 58 7.11 -17.64 -2.54
N PRO A 59 8.07 -18.54 -2.31
CA PRO A 59 9.27 -18.67 -3.16
C PRO A 59 8.93 -18.98 -4.62
N LYS A 60 7.92 -19.82 -4.86
CA LYS A 60 7.49 -20.21 -6.23
C LYS A 60 7.00 -19.04 -7.08
N LYS A 61 6.61 -17.93 -6.46
CA LYS A 61 6.14 -16.72 -7.14
C LYS A 61 7.16 -15.56 -7.07
N ASN A 62 8.32 -15.77 -6.44
CA ASN A 62 9.28 -14.71 -6.08
C ASN A 62 8.61 -13.53 -5.35
N ASP A 63 7.64 -13.83 -4.50
CA ASP A 63 6.63 -12.86 -4.07
C ASP A 63 6.26 -13.05 -2.59
N GLY A 64 5.37 -12.21 -2.06
CA GLY A 64 4.96 -12.25 -0.66
C GLY A 64 3.49 -11.94 -0.46
N CYS A 65 2.93 -12.53 0.59
CA CYS A 65 1.67 -12.11 1.18
C CYS A 65 1.97 -11.13 2.31
N TYR A 66 1.40 -9.93 2.25
CA TYR A 66 1.57 -8.90 3.26
C TYR A 66 0.22 -8.54 3.89
N GLU A 67 0.26 -8.07 5.14
CA GLU A 67 -0.81 -7.28 5.74
C GLU A 67 -0.44 -5.81 5.57
N ALA A 68 -1.35 -5.01 5.01
CA ALA A 68 -1.11 -3.61 4.71
C ALA A 68 -2.06 -2.70 5.49
N ILE A 69 -1.51 -1.62 6.04
CA ILE A 69 -2.26 -0.53 6.67
C ILE A 69 -1.73 0.76 6.08
N TYR A 70 -2.58 1.51 5.36
CA TYR A 70 -2.13 2.71 4.68
C TYR A 70 -3.29 3.63 4.31
N SER A 71 -2.94 4.86 3.94
CA SER A 71 -3.92 5.87 3.55
C SER A 71 -3.61 6.45 2.17
N PHE A 72 -4.67 6.75 1.44
CA PHE A 72 -4.66 7.53 0.21
C PHE A 72 -5.02 8.98 0.55
N TYR A 73 -4.07 9.89 0.37
CA TYR A 73 -4.27 11.33 0.55
C TYR A 73 -4.50 11.99 -0.80
N PHE A 74 -5.53 12.84 -0.87
CA PHE A 74 -5.98 13.50 -2.09
C PHE A 74 -5.84 15.02 -2.00
N GLY A 75 -4.90 15.53 -1.20
CA GLY A 75 -4.79 16.97 -0.94
C GLY A 75 -6.02 17.51 -0.22
N ASP A 76 -6.53 18.67 -0.63
CA ASP A 76 -7.64 19.37 0.02
C ASP A 76 -8.97 18.59 -0.02
N TYR A 77 -9.10 17.56 -0.87
CA TYR A 77 -10.27 16.69 -0.89
C TYR A 77 -10.39 15.83 0.38
N GLY A 78 -9.27 15.51 1.05
CA GLY A 78 -9.24 14.63 2.21
C GLY A 78 -8.49 13.33 1.97
N HIS A 79 -8.86 12.27 2.71
CA HIS A 79 -8.18 10.98 2.63
C HIS A 79 -9.10 9.78 2.88
N LEU A 80 -8.65 8.61 2.44
CA LEU A 80 -9.21 7.29 2.77
C LEU A 80 -8.11 6.43 3.38
N SER A 81 -8.40 5.80 4.52
CA SER A 81 -7.54 4.82 5.16
C SER A 81 -8.07 3.42 4.91
N VAL A 82 -7.17 2.47 4.66
CA VAL A 82 -7.51 1.09 4.36
C VAL A 82 -6.64 0.11 5.13
N GLN A 83 -7.18 -1.08 5.35
CA GLN A 83 -6.47 -2.21 5.92
C GLN A 83 -6.86 -3.51 5.20
N GLY A 84 -5.89 -4.40 5.00
CA GLY A 84 -6.15 -5.76 4.53
C GLY A 84 -4.94 -6.40 3.85
N PRO A 85 -5.16 -7.50 3.12
CA PRO A 85 -4.08 -8.19 2.43
C PRO A 85 -3.47 -7.29 1.35
N TYR A 86 -2.19 -7.48 1.08
CA TYR A 86 -1.50 -6.99 -0.10
C TYR A 86 -0.78 -8.19 -0.73
N LEU A 87 -1.34 -8.66 -1.84
CA LEU A 87 -0.82 -9.81 -2.58
C LEU A 87 -0.10 -9.29 -3.81
N THR A 88 1.16 -9.65 -3.98
CA THR A 88 1.94 -9.18 -5.13
C THR A 88 1.64 -9.94 -6.43
N TYR A 89 0.84 -11.01 -6.36
CA TYR A 89 0.64 -11.96 -7.44
C TYR A 89 -0.81 -12.10 -7.95
N GLU A 90 -1.78 -11.47 -7.29
CA GLU A 90 -3.19 -11.50 -7.70
C GLU A 90 -3.94 -10.29 -7.13
N ASP A 91 -5.10 -9.99 -7.72
CA ASP A 91 -6.00 -8.95 -7.22
C ASP A 91 -6.48 -9.28 -5.80
N PHE A 92 -6.69 -8.25 -4.99
CA PHE A 92 -7.17 -8.41 -3.62
C PHE A 92 -8.13 -7.28 -3.21
N TYR A 93 -8.82 -7.47 -2.09
CA TYR A 93 -9.71 -6.48 -1.51
C TYR A 93 -9.14 -6.00 -0.17
N VAL A 94 -9.18 -4.69 0.05
CA VAL A 94 -8.88 -4.06 1.35
C VAL A 94 -10.13 -3.40 1.89
N THR A 95 -10.25 -3.32 3.20
CA THR A 95 -11.37 -2.67 3.89
C THR A 95 -11.07 -1.20 4.09
N VAL A 96 -12.02 -0.32 3.82
CA VAL A 96 -11.95 1.10 4.20
C VAL A 96 -12.19 1.21 5.72
N THR A 97 -11.22 1.78 6.44
CA THR A 97 -11.20 1.84 7.91
C THR A 97 -11.28 3.25 8.46
N GLY A 98 -11.14 4.27 7.61
CA GLY A 98 -11.29 5.66 8.03
C GLY A 98 -11.30 6.62 6.85
N ASP A 99 -11.82 7.81 7.10
CA ASP A 99 -12.07 8.80 6.07
C ASP A 99 -12.01 10.22 6.62
N PHE A 100 -11.84 11.18 5.72
CA PHE A 100 -11.94 12.61 6.02
C PHE A 100 -12.27 13.42 4.76
N GLY A 101 -12.88 14.60 4.94
CA GLY A 101 -13.15 15.53 3.86
C GLY A 101 -14.32 15.08 2.99
N VAL A 102 -14.16 15.11 1.65
CA VAL A 102 -15.22 14.69 0.71
C VAL A 102 -15.54 13.19 0.79
N PHE A 103 -14.67 12.42 1.45
CA PHE A 103 -14.84 10.99 1.65
C PHE A 103 -15.57 10.65 2.95
N ALA A 104 -16.05 11.66 3.70
CA ALA A 104 -16.71 11.48 4.98
C ALA A 104 -17.82 10.42 4.93
N GLY A 105 -17.73 9.37 5.75
CA GLY A 105 -18.69 8.26 5.82
C GLY A 105 -18.47 7.14 4.79
N ALA A 106 -17.34 7.14 4.08
CA ALA A 106 -16.97 6.03 3.22
C ALA A 106 -16.71 4.75 4.02
N HIS A 107 -17.37 3.66 3.62
CA HIS A 107 -17.21 2.33 4.19
C HIS A 107 -17.13 1.29 3.07
N ASP A 108 -17.00 0.01 3.41
CA ASP A 108 -16.91 -1.15 2.49
C ASP A 108 -15.48 -1.41 1.96
N GLN A 109 -15.35 -2.14 0.85
CA GLN A 109 -14.10 -2.67 0.32
C GLN A 109 -13.62 -1.94 -0.95
N ALA A 110 -12.30 -1.89 -1.14
CA ALA A 110 -11.65 -1.44 -2.35
C ALA A 110 -10.86 -2.59 -2.99
N LYS A 111 -11.03 -2.78 -4.30
CA LYS A 111 -10.27 -3.75 -5.11
C LYS A 111 -8.95 -3.14 -5.58
N LEU A 112 -7.86 -3.90 -5.49
CA LEU A 112 -6.51 -3.52 -5.88
C LEU A 112 -5.84 -4.58 -6.76
#